data_AF-A0A2N2MXD7-F1
#
_entry.id   AF-A0A2N2MXD7-F1
#
_cell.length_a   1.000
_cell.length_b   1.000
_cell.length_c   1.000
_cell.angle_alpha   90.00
_cell.angle_beta   90.00
_cell.angle_gamma   90.00
#
_symmetry.space_group_name_H-M   'P 1'
#
loop_
_entity.id
_entity.type
_entity.pdbx_description
1 polymer ?
#
loop_
_entity_poly.entity_id
_entity_poly.type
_entity_poly.pdbx_seq_one_letter_code
_entity_poly.pdbx_strand_id
1 'polypeptide(L)'
;MVHRAALRLFERRKIMDSTNFDQLKEDIVFFENFIGQALEARYSAYPSIVKASFLDNDPVKKWDLLLFFETYKNISVYPNDRLDLVIYNLMDIKLQFFYILEVDLALYNSLVYVDGYDEKKHARNPYILLKRFSLDQSLISKSRILWERIMNLIYYLETGEILELKKSNKKSKRKIFFEFINQTPKWHFIKLYDQTLIEYDNNFRTPEFHKNSVLRAELFGNRENDANKMLGLVNIASNALWENMMAIISGKKLNNVFYIPTGDNDPNNDLIEKLLE
;
A
#
# COMPACT_ATOMS: atom_id res chain seq x y z
N MET A 1 5.92 22.52 5.03
CA MET A 1 5.06 22.65 3.82
C MET A 1 3.98 21.56 3.78
N VAL A 2 4.33 20.27 3.93
CA VAL A 2 3.38 19.12 3.98
C VAL A 2 2.28 19.25 5.05
N HIS A 3 2.61 19.69 6.26
CA HIS A 3 1.63 19.91 7.34
C HIS A 3 0.54 20.93 6.97
N ARG A 4 0.89 21.99 6.22
CA ARG A 4 -0.08 23.01 5.75
C ARG A 4 -0.94 22.50 4.60
N ALA A 5 -0.45 21.57 3.77
CA ALA A 5 -1.23 20.97 2.69
C ALA A 5 -2.26 19.96 3.23
N ALA A 6 -1.86 19.13 4.21
CA ALA A 6 -2.76 18.22 4.90
C ALA A 6 -3.85 18.99 5.68
N LEU A 7 -3.49 20.06 6.38
CA LEU A 7 -4.44 20.96 7.04
C LEU A 7 -5.41 21.63 6.05
N ARG A 8 -4.95 22.09 4.88
CA ARG A 8 -5.85 22.73 3.88
C ARG A 8 -6.81 21.74 3.21
N LEU A 9 -6.38 20.51 2.94
CA LEU A 9 -7.27 19.45 2.43
C LEU A 9 -8.31 19.08 3.49
N PHE A 10 -7.91 19.02 4.76
CA PHE A 10 -8.79 18.75 5.88
C PHE A 10 -9.77 19.90 6.16
N GLU A 11 -9.30 21.15 6.16
CA GLU A 11 -10.11 22.35 6.37
C GLU A 11 -11.12 22.55 5.24
N ARG A 12 -10.75 22.29 3.97
CA ARG A 12 -11.70 22.31 2.85
C ARG A 12 -12.79 21.25 2.97
N ARG A 13 -12.50 20.10 3.60
CA ARG A 13 -13.46 18.98 3.76
C ARG A 13 -14.30 19.08 5.03
N LYS A 14 -13.79 19.70 6.10
CA LYS A 14 -14.55 20.01 7.32
C LYS A 14 -15.67 21.04 7.09
N ILE A 15 -15.61 21.80 5.99
CA ILE A 15 -16.62 22.79 5.58
C ILE A 15 -17.84 22.13 4.89
N MET A 16 -17.77 20.84 4.56
CA MET A 16 -18.95 20.09 4.10
C MET A 16 -19.76 19.60 5.30
N ASP A 17 -20.68 20.44 5.76
CA ASP A 17 -21.71 20.05 6.72
C ASP A 17 -22.54 18.89 6.13
N SER A 18 -22.49 17.74 6.82
CA SER A 18 -23.06 16.44 6.47
C SER A 18 -22.48 15.73 5.24
N THR A 19 -22.00 14.51 5.44
CA THR A 19 -21.63 13.61 4.34
C THR A 19 -22.86 13.31 3.49
N ASN A 20 -22.88 13.79 2.25
CA ASN A 20 -23.87 13.37 1.26
C ASN A 20 -23.50 11.97 0.75
N PHE A 21 -24.15 10.94 1.30
CA PHE A 21 -23.84 9.54 0.96
C PHE A 21 -24.17 9.18 -0.49
N ASP A 22 -25.15 9.84 -1.11
CA ASP A 22 -25.50 9.57 -2.50
C ASP A 22 -24.41 10.11 -3.42
N GLN A 23 -23.94 11.33 -3.17
CA GLN A 23 -22.78 11.89 -3.90
C GLN A 23 -21.52 11.03 -3.69
N LEU A 24 -21.24 10.63 -2.45
CA LEU A 24 -20.09 9.78 -2.17
C LEU A 24 -20.15 8.45 -2.92
N LYS A 25 -21.34 7.84 -3.03
CA LYS A 25 -21.55 6.61 -3.80
C LYS A 25 -21.36 6.85 -5.29
N GLU A 26 -21.84 7.97 -5.84
CA GLU A 26 -21.59 8.35 -7.23
C GLU A 26 -20.09 8.53 -7.50
N ASP A 27 -19.36 9.19 -6.60
CA ASP A 27 -17.91 9.39 -6.71
C ASP A 27 -17.17 8.04 -6.69
N ILE A 28 -17.59 7.10 -5.84
CA ILE A 28 -17.06 5.72 -5.83
C ILE A 28 -17.30 5.03 -7.16
N VAL A 29 -18.53 5.06 -7.68
CA VAL A 29 -18.88 4.42 -8.96
C VAL A 29 -18.08 5.02 -10.11
N PHE A 30 -17.94 6.34 -10.16
CA PHE A 30 -17.10 7.02 -11.14
C PHE A 30 -15.65 6.55 -11.06
N PHE A 31 -15.08 6.52 -9.85
CA PHE A 31 -13.70 6.11 -9.63
C PHE A 31 -13.45 4.65 -10.00
N GLU A 32 -14.33 3.73 -9.58
CA GLU A 32 -14.25 2.30 -9.92
C GLU A 32 -14.34 2.08 -11.44
N ASN A 33 -15.26 2.77 -12.12
CA ASN A 33 -15.37 2.71 -13.58
C ASN A 33 -14.11 3.26 -14.27
N PHE A 34 -13.53 4.35 -13.77
CA PHE A 34 -12.30 4.92 -14.30
C PHE A 34 -11.12 3.93 -14.20
N ILE A 35 -10.92 3.32 -13.03
CA ILE A 35 -9.89 2.28 -12.83
C ILE A 35 -10.16 1.07 -13.73
N GLY A 36 -11.42 0.62 -13.81
CA GLY A 36 -11.82 -0.48 -14.69
C GLY A 36 -11.48 -0.20 -16.15
N GLN A 37 -11.84 0.97 -16.67
CA GLN A 37 -11.50 1.37 -18.05
C GLN A 37 -9.99 1.45 -18.29
N ALA A 38 -9.21 1.93 -17.32
CA ALA A 38 -7.76 1.97 -17.41
C ALA A 38 -7.15 0.57 -17.52
N LEU A 39 -7.63 -0.40 -16.72
CA LEU A 39 -7.22 -1.80 -16.79
C LEU A 39 -7.66 -2.46 -18.11
N GLU A 40 -8.89 -2.21 -18.55
CA GLU A 40 -9.42 -2.68 -19.83
C GLU A 40 -8.55 -2.23 -21.02
N ALA A 41 -8.10 -0.97 -20.99
CA ALA A 41 -7.18 -0.41 -21.96
C ALA A 41 -5.78 -1.04 -21.85
N ARG A 42 -5.26 -1.23 -20.63
CA ARG A 42 -3.96 -1.86 -20.36
C ARG A 42 -3.85 -3.26 -20.95
N TYR A 43 -4.92 -4.04 -20.85
CA TYR A 43 -4.99 -5.42 -21.31
C TYR A 43 -5.63 -5.60 -22.68
N SER A 44 -5.90 -4.50 -23.41
CA SER A 44 -6.60 -4.52 -24.70
C SER A 44 -5.94 -5.36 -25.79
N ALA A 45 -4.62 -5.50 -25.76
CA ALA A 45 -3.86 -6.28 -26.74
C ALA A 45 -3.90 -7.80 -26.49
N TYR A 46 -4.40 -8.25 -25.34
CA TYR A 46 -4.45 -9.67 -25.00
C TYR A 46 -5.73 -10.34 -25.53
N PRO A 47 -5.69 -11.64 -25.86
CA PRO A 47 -6.89 -12.41 -26.18
C PRO A 47 -7.94 -12.33 -25.06
N SER A 48 -9.23 -12.30 -25.42
CA SER A 48 -10.33 -12.06 -24.47
C SER A 48 -10.31 -12.96 -23.23
N ILE A 49 -9.98 -14.25 -23.38
CA ILE A 49 -9.90 -15.21 -22.27
C ILE A 49 -8.76 -14.84 -21.30
N VAL A 50 -7.59 -14.48 -21.85
CA VAL A 50 -6.42 -14.09 -21.05
C VAL A 50 -6.68 -12.76 -20.36
N LYS A 51 -7.27 -11.80 -21.08
CA LYS A 51 -7.68 -10.51 -20.55
C LYS A 51 -8.65 -10.66 -19.38
N ALA A 52 -9.71 -11.47 -19.54
CA ALA A 52 -10.66 -11.75 -18.46
C ALA A 52 -9.96 -12.34 -17.24
N SER A 53 -9.08 -13.33 -17.44
CA SER A 53 -8.31 -13.92 -16.35
C SER A 53 -7.42 -12.90 -15.61
N PHE A 54 -6.78 -11.96 -16.31
CA PHE A 54 -6.01 -10.91 -15.65
C PHE A 54 -6.92 -9.97 -14.86
N LEU A 55 -8.01 -9.51 -15.48
CA LEU A 55 -8.95 -8.59 -14.84
C LEU A 55 -9.70 -9.18 -13.65
N ASP A 56 -9.90 -10.50 -13.60
CA ASP A 56 -10.58 -11.17 -12.48
C ASP A 56 -9.65 -11.39 -11.28
N ASN A 57 -8.34 -11.51 -11.53
CA ASN A 57 -7.33 -11.74 -10.50
C ASN A 57 -6.50 -10.49 -10.17
N ASP A 58 -6.87 -9.33 -10.74
CA ASP A 58 -6.12 -8.09 -10.58
C ASP A 58 -6.19 -7.59 -9.12
N PRO A 59 -5.04 -7.43 -8.43
CA PRO A 59 -5.03 -6.99 -7.04
C PRO A 59 -5.61 -5.59 -6.83
N VAL A 60 -5.61 -4.72 -7.85
CA VAL A 60 -6.23 -3.39 -7.80
C VAL A 60 -7.76 -3.54 -7.75
N LYS A 61 -8.34 -4.47 -8.53
CA LYS A 61 -9.79 -4.72 -8.54
C LYS A 61 -10.28 -5.43 -7.29
N LYS A 62 -9.43 -6.21 -6.62
CA LYS A 62 -9.76 -6.83 -5.32
C LYS A 62 -10.25 -5.82 -4.28
N TRP A 63 -9.72 -4.59 -4.32
CA TRP A 63 -10.15 -3.49 -3.44
C TRP A 63 -11.45 -2.85 -3.94
N ASP A 64 -12.57 -3.56 -3.81
CA ASP A 64 -13.90 -3.08 -4.22
C ASP A 64 -14.44 -2.02 -3.23
N LEU A 65 -14.36 -0.75 -3.61
CA LEU A 65 -14.75 0.35 -2.75
C LEU A 65 -16.27 0.47 -2.57
N LEU A 66 -17.05 -0.01 -3.55
CA LEU A 66 -18.51 -0.01 -3.45
C LEU A 66 -18.96 -1.06 -2.43
N LEU A 67 -18.37 -2.26 -2.49
CA LEU A 67 -18.60 -3.30 -1.48
C LEU A 67 -18.21 -2.82 -0.08
N PHE A 68 -17.07 -2.15 0.06
CA PHE A 68 -16.65 -1.56 1.33
C PHE A 68 -17.68 -0.55 1.84
N PHE A 69 -18.12 0.39 1.00
CA PHE A 69 -19.08 1.43 1.35
C PHE A 69 -20.40 0.84 1.85
N GLU A 70 -20.96 -0.12 1.11
CA GLU A 70 -22.22 -0.78 1.50
C GLU A 70 -22.06 -1.58 2.81
N THR A 71 -20.94 -2.30 2.96
CA THR A 71 -20.65 -3.06 4.19
C THR A 71 -20.54 -2.14 5.40
N TYR A 72 -19.82 -1.03 5.27
CA TYR A 72 -19.63 -0.05 6.33
C TYR A 72 -20.96 0.53 6.80
N LYS A 73 -21.83 0.95 5.87
CA LYS A 73 -23.13 1.55 6.21
C LYS A 73 -24.07 0.55 6.88
N ASN A 74 -24.09 -0.70 6.42
CA ASN A 74 -25.07 -1.68 6.86
C ASN A 74 -24.79 -2.24 8.26
N ILE A 75 -23.51 -2.37 8.65
CA ILE A 75 -23.13 -3.06 9.89
C ILE A 75 -22.86 -2.06 11.04
N SER A 76 -22.62 -0.78 10.72
CA SER A 76 -22.47 0.31 11.70
C SER A 76 -21.42 0.05 12.79
N VAL A 77 -20.31 -0.64 12.45
CA VAL A 77 -19.17 -0.85 13.37
C VAL A 77 -18.47 0.47 13.70
N TYR A 78 -18.51 1.43 12.77
CA TYR A 78 -17.81 2.70 12.85
C TYR A 78 -18.76 3.89 12.62
N PRO A 79 -18.45 5.08 13.17
CA PRO A 79 -19.25 6.28 12.96
C PRO A 79 -19.33 6.71 11.49
N ASN A 80 -20.54 6.98 11.01
CA ASN A 80 -20.83 7.33 9.62
C ASN A 80 -20.18 8.65 9.15
N ASP A 81 -19.91 9.58 10.06
CA ASP A 81 -19.22 10.84 9.79
C ASP A 81 -17.75 10.64 9.36
N ARG A 82 -17.20 9.45 9.54
CA ARG A 82 -15.84 9.09 9.08
C ARG A 82 -15.81 8.53 7.66
N LEU A 83 -16.94 8.03 7.15
CA LEU A 83 -16.99 7.21 5.94
C LEU A 83 -16.41 7.95 4.73
N ASP A 84 -16.72 9.23 4.57
CA ASP A 84 -16.22 10.05 3.46
C ASP A 84 -14.69 10.06 3.37
N LEU A 85 -14.02 10.43 4.48
CA LEU A 85 -12.57 10.48 4.49
C LEU A 85 -11.94 9.09 4.44
N VAL A 86 -12.60 8.06 4.99
CA VAL A 86 -12.18 6.66 4.83
C VAL A 86 -12.18 6.25 3.36
N ILE A 87 -13.25 6.52 2.62
CA ILE A 87 -13.37 6.23 1.18
C ILE A 87 -12.30 6.96 0.38
N TYR A 88 -12.05 8.24 0.63
CA TYR A 88 -10.99 8.95 -0.08
C TYR A 88 -9.60 8.39 0.19
N ASN A 89 -9.31 7.97 1.44
CA ASN A 89 -8.04 7.29 1.73
C ASN A 89 -7.95 5.95 1.00
N LEU A 90 -9.06 5.22 0.84
CA LEU A 90 -9.11 3.97 0.07
C LEU A 90 -8.89 4.21 -1.43
N MET A 91 -9.50 5.23 -2.02
CA MET A 91 -9.24 5.63 -3.41
C MET A 91 -7.75 5.94 -3.63
N ASP A 92 -7.16 6.70 -2.72
CA ASP A 92 -5.75 7.04 -2.71
C ASP A 92 -4.82 5.81 -2.63
N ILE A 93 -5.21 4.80 -1.83
CA ILE A 93 -4.49 3.53 -1.73
C ILE A 93 -4.64 2.73 -3.03
N LYS A 94 -5.84 2.66 -3.61
CA LYS A 94 -6.12 1.96 -4.86
C LYS A 94 -5.38 2.57 -6.04
N LEU A 95 -5.31 3.90 -6.13
CA LEU A 95 -4.42 4.60 -7.08
C LEU A 95 -2.96 4.22 -6.86
N GLN A 96 -2.52 4.14 -5.61
CA GLN A 96 -1.15 3.78 -5.29
C GLN A 96 -0.81 2.35 -5.71
N PHE A 97 -1.74 1.39 -5.54
CA PHE A 97 -1.60 0.04 -6.09
C PHE A 97 -1.50 0.06 -7.62
N PHE A 98 -2.40 0.79 -8.30
CA PHE A 98 -2.36 0.90 -9.76
C PHE A 98 -1.01 1.43 -10.25
N TYR A 99 -0.47 2.48 -9.64
CA TYR A 99 0.84 3.04 -10.03
C TYR A 99 2.02 2.08 -9.85
N ILE A 100 1.93 1.17 -8.87
CA ILE A 100 2.99 0.20 -8.59
C ILE A 100 2.82 -1.01 -9.50
N LEU A 101 1.64 -1.63 -9.49
CA LEU A 101 1.38 -2.93 -10.12
C LEU A 101 1.22 -2.81 -11.64
N GLU A 102 0.48 -1.80 -12.11
CA GLU A 102 0.12 -1.70 -13.52
C GLU A 102 1.08 -0.84 -14.33
N VAL A 103 1.79 0.08 -13.66
CA VAL A 103 2.74 0.99 -14.30
C VAL A 103 4.18 0.58 -14.02
N ASP A 104 4.65 0.68 -12.77
CA ASP A 104 6.08 0.44 -12.51
C ASP A 104 6.50 -1.01 -12.77
N LEU A 105 5.73 -2.00 -12.29
CA LEU A 105 6.05 -3.42 -12.54
C LEU A 105 5.94 -3.78 -14.04
N ALA A 106 5.02 -3.16 -14.78
CA ALA A 106 4.96 -3.33 -16.22
C ALA A 106 6.21 -2.77 -16.93
N LEU A 107 6.74 -1.64 -16.45
CA LEU A 107 7.99 -1.08 -16.95
C LEU A 107 9.20 -1.95 -16.59
N TYR A 108 9.22 -2.57 -15.40
CA TYR A 108 10.22 -3.57 -15.05
C TYR A 108 10.18 -4.79 -15.94
N ASN A 109 8.99 -5.34 -16.18
CA ASN A 109 8.82 -6.47 -17.09
C ASN A 109 9.32 -6.12 -18.50
N SER A 110 9.04 -4.91 -18.97
CA SER A 110 9.56 -4.43 -20.26
C SER A 110 11.10 -4.34 -20.27
N LEU A 111 11.71 -3.91 -19.16
CA LEU A 111 13.17 -3.88 -19.02
C LEU A 111 13.79 -5.28 -19.17
N VAL A 112 13.15 -6.31 -18.61
CA VAL A 112 13.62 -7.70 -18.69
C VAL A 112 13.34 -8.31 -20.06
N TYR A 113 12.10 -8.26 -20.53
CA TYR A 113 11.65 -9.01 -21.70
C TYR A 113 11.85 -8.28 -23.04
N VAL A 114 11.95 -6.95 -23.04
CA VAL A 114 12.10 -6.14 -24.25
C VAL A 114 13.52 -5.58 -24.36
N ASP A 115 14.01 -4.94 -23.29
CA ASP A 115 15.33 -4.31 -23.32
C ASP A 115 16.47 -5.32 -23.06
N GLY A 116 16.15 -6.56 -22.67
CA GLY A 116 17.12 -7.64 -22.50
C GLY A 116 18.01 -7.52 -21.27
N TYR A 117 17.49 -6.93 -20.19
CA TYR A 117 18.19 -6.88 -18.90
C TYR A 117 18.43 -8.29 -18.34
N ASP A 118 19.70 -8.61 -18.06
CA ASP A 118 20.15 -9.91 -17.53
C ASP A 118 20.95 -9.69 -16.23
N GLU A 119 20.49 -10.31 -15.14
CA GLU A 119 21.09 -10.27 -13.78
C GLU A 119 22.61 -10.50 -13.76
N LYS A 120 23.07 -11.33 -14.69
CA LYS A 120 24.45 -11.81 -14.70
C LYS A 120 25.34 -10.99 -15.65
N LYS A 121 24.78 -10.05 -16.41
CA LYS A 121 25.49 -9.33 -17.49
C LYS A 121 25.27 -7.82 -17.50
N HIS A 122 24.81 -7.24 -16.39
CA HIS A 122 24.50 -5.81 -16.23
C HIS A 122 25.55 -4.82 -16.73
N ALA A 123 26.84 -5.16 -16.55
CA ALA A 123 27.95 -4.29 -16.93
C ALA A 123 28.06 -4.06 -18.45
N ARG A 124 27.32 -4.81 -19.29
CA ARG A 124 27.38 -4.69 -20.74
C ARG A 124 26.61 -3.49 -21.29
N ASN A 125 25.62 -2.96 -20.56
CA ASN A 125 24.85 -1.79 -20.99
C ASN A 125 24.52 -0.86 -19.81
N PRO A 126 25.34 0.19 -19.57
CA PRO A 126 25.13 1.14 -18.48
C PRO A 126 23.78 1.87 -18.55
N TYR A 127 23.22 2.08 -19.74
CA TYR A 127 21.92 2.75 -19.89
C TYR A 127 20.77 1.91 -19.31
N ILE A 128 20.77 0.59 -19.58
CA ILE A 128 19.76 -0.33 -19.04
C ILE A 128 19.88 -0.40 -17.51
N LEU A 129 21.10 -0.41 -16.97
CA LEU A 129 21.32 -0.37 -15.52
C LEU A 129 20.78 0.92 -14.88
N LEU A 130 21.03 2.09 -15.50
CA LEU A 130 20.48 3.35 -15.00
C LEU A 130 18.94 3.40 -15.10
N LYS A 131 18.36 2.80 -16.15
CA LYS A 131 16.89 2.67 -16.27
C LYS A 131 16.32 1.81 -15.13
N ARG A 132 16.97 0.69 -14.79
CA ARG A 132 16.63 -0.13 -13.63
C ARG A 132 16.65 0.70 -12.34
N PHE A 133 17.74 1.40 -12.06
CA PHE A 133 17.87 2.22 -10.85
C PHE A 133 16.81 3.32 -10.73
N SER A 134 16.43 3.93 -11.85
CA SER A 134 15.32 4.89 -11.87
C SER A 134 13.99 4.24 -11.49
N LEU A 135 13.75 3.01 -11.95
CA LEU A 135 12.56 2.26 -11.58
C LEU A 135 12.63 1.78 -10.11
N ASP A 136 13.82 1.42 -9.61
CA ASP A 136 14.02 1.00 -8.21
C ASP A 136 13.63 2.15 -7.28
N GLN A 137 14.08 3.37 -7.57
CA GLN A 137 13.68 4.57 -6.84
C GLN A 137 12.16 4.82 -6.85
N SER A 138 11.52 4.61 -8.01
CA SER A 138 10.07 4.75 -8.19
C SER A 138 9.32 3.78 -7.27
N LEU A 139 9.64 2.49 -7.36
CA LEU A 139 9.04 1.44 -6.53
C LEU A 139 9.29 1.70 -5.05
N ILE A 140 10.53 1.99 -4.67
CA ILE A 140 10.89 2.21 -3.27
C ILE A 140 10.02 3.30 -2.65
N SER A 141 9.90 4.42 -3.36
CA SER A 141 9.16 5.60 -2.92
C SER A 141 7.66 5.33 -2.84
N LYS A 142 7.10 4.72 -3.89
CA LYS A 142 5.66 4.45 -4.00
C LYS A 142 5.18 3.38 -3.02
N SER A 143 5.96 2.32 -2.80
CA SER A 143 5.68 1.31 -1.77
C SER A 143 5.67 1.90 -0.36
N ARG A 144 6.56 2.85 -0.08
CA ARG A 144 6.55 3.59 1.20
C ARG A 144 5.30 4.46 1.34
N ILE A 145 4.95 5.20 0.28
CA ILE A 145 3.74 6.03 0.26
C ILE A 145 2.50 5.17 0.49
N LEU A 146 2.41 3.99 -0.13
CA LEU A 146 1.33 3.02 0.08
C LEU A 146 1.14 2.71 1.57
N TRP A 147 2.21 2.33 2.27
CA TRP A 147 2.14 2.02 3.70
C TRP A 147 1.84 3.22 4.57
N GLU A 148 2.35 4.41 4.23
CA GLU A 148 1.98 5.64 4.94
C GLU A 148 0.48 5.94 4.80
N ARG A 149 -0.11 5.71 3.61
CA ARG A 149 -1.56 5.85 3.38
C ARG A 149 -2.36 4.80 4.16
N ILE A 150 -1.92 3.54 4.19
CA ILE A 150 -2.54 2.48 4.99
C ILE A 150 -2.54 2.82 6.48
N MET A 151 -1.41 3.27 7.04
CA MET A 151 -1.33 3.68 8.44
C MET A 151 -2.29 4.83 8.75
N ASN A 152 -2.38 5.83 7.86
CA ASN A 152 -3.30 6.95 8.01
C ASN A 152 -4.77 6.49 7.95
N LEU A 153 -5.12 5.63 6.99
CA LEU A 153 -6.46 5.06 6.85
C LEU A 153 -6.89 4.34 8.12
N ILE A 154 -6.09 3.38 8.59
CA ILE A 154 -6.45 2.52 9.73
C ILE A 154 -6.57 3.34 11.01
N TYR A 155 -5.63 4.26 11.23
CA TYR A 155 -5.67 5.15 12.39
C TYR A 155 -6.91 6.05 12.36
N TYR A 156 -7.24 6.65 11.21
CA TYR A 156 -8.40 7.51 11.07
C TYR A 156 -9.72 6.73 11.20
N LEU A 157 -9.81 5.55 10.58
CA LEU A 157 -10.95 4.65 10.70
C LEU A 157 -11.28 4.37 12.17
N GLU A 158 -10.26 4.10 12.98
CA GLU A 158 -10.42 3.79 14.40
C GLU A 158 -10.69 5.02 15.29
N THR A 159 -9.95 6.10 15.08
CA THR A 159 -9.92 7.23 16.03
C THR A 159 -10.73 8.44 15.57
N GLY A 160 -10.99 8.58 14.26
CA GLY A 160 -11.48 9.81 13.65
C GLY A 160 -10.42 10.93 13.58
N GLU A 161 -9.16 10.65 13.94
CA GLU A 161 -8.08 11.62 13.97
C GLU A 161 -7.06 11.39 12.86
N ILE A 162 -6.40 12.45 12.40
CA ILE A 162 -5.36 12.36 11.38
C ILE A 162 -4.01 12.08 12.04
N LEU A 163 -3.45 10.90 11.74
CA LEU A 163 -2.15 10.46 12.25
C LEU A 163 -1.00 11.43 11.93
N GLU A 164 -1.00 12.06 10.76
CA GLU A 164 -0.01 13.08 10.37
C GLU A 164 0.08 14.24 11.36
N LEU A 165 -1.05 14.61 11.98
CA LEU A 165 -1.11 15.73 12.91
C LEU A 165 -0.58 15.37 14.30
N LYS A 166 -0.45 14.07 14.61
CA LYS A 166 0.10 13.56 15.87
C LYS A 166 1.63 13.45 15.86
N LYS A 167 2.26 13.55 14.68
CA LYS A 167 3.72 13.48 14.53
C LYS A 167 4.38 14.63 15.29
N SER A 168 5.43 14.31 16.04
CA SER A 168 6.28 15.30 16.73
C SER A 168 7.75 15.08 16.36
N ASN A 169 8.62 16.05 16.70
CA ASN A 169 10.07 15.90 16.50
C ASN A 169 10.67 14.67 17.21
N LYS A 170 9.99 14.14 18.24
CA LYS A 170 10.47 13.02 19.07
C LYS A 170 9.90 11.65 18.68
N LYS A 171 8.84 11.59 17.87
CA LYS A 171 8.20 10.32 17.48
C LYS A 171 7.89 10.29 15.99
N SER A 172 8.38 9.24 15.30
CA SER A 172 8.03 8.99 13.91
C SER A 172 6.56 8.56 13.79
N LYS A 173 5.97 8.77 12.61
CA LYS A 173 4.60 8.33 12.28
C LYS A 173 4.43 6.83 12.56
N ARG A 174 5.39 6.01 12.08
CA ARG A 174 5.42 4.57 12.30
C ARG A 174 5.37 4.23 13.80
N LYS A 175 6.20 4.87 14.62
CA LYS A 175 6.23 4.63 16.07
C LYS A 175 4.88 4.92 16.73
N ILE A 176 4.26 6.05 16.40
CA ILE A 176 2.93 6.42 16.92
C ILE A 176 1.89 5.38 16.49
N PHE A 177 1.92 4.97 15.23
CA PHE A 177 0.99 3.99 14.69
C PHE A 177 1.12 2.64 15.41
N PHE A 178 2.32 2.08 15.58
CA PHE A 178 2.47 0.78 16.26
C PHE A 178 2.23 0.84 17.77
N GLU A 179 2.48 1.98 18.43
CA GLU A 179 2.00 2.22 19.80
C GLU A 179 0.47 2.12 19.87
N PHE A 180 -0.25 2.68 18.90
CA PHE A 180 -1.72 2.57 18.76
C PHE A 180 -2.17 1.13 18.45
N ILE A 181 -1.51 0.45 17.49
CA ILE A 181 -1.84 -0.94 17.14
C ILE A 181 -1.69 -1.84 18.37
N ASN A 182 -0.68 -1.61 19.23
CA ASN A 182 -0.53 -2.36 20.47
C ASN A 182 -1.75 -2.31 21.38
N GLN A 183 -2.51 -1.21 21.34
CA GLN A 183 -3.69 -0.98 22.17
C GLN A 183 -5.00 -1.37 21.48
N THR A 184 -4.97 -1.83 20.22
CA THR A 184 -6.17 -2.05 19.41
C THR A 184 -6.24 -3.50 18.88
N PRO A 185 -6.83 -4.45 19.64
CA PRO A 185 -6.77 -5.89 19.38
C PRO A 185 -7.14 -6.33 17.95
N LYS A 186 -8.22 -5.80 17.38
CA LYS A 186 -8.67 -6.16 16.02
C LYS A 186 -7.66 -5.87 14.91
N TRP A 187 -6.68 -4.99 15.15
CA TRP A 187 -5.61 -4.68 14.21
C TRP A 187 -4.26 -5.32 14.59
N HIS A 188 -4.22 -6.21 15.60
CA HIS A 188 -2.96 -6.80 16.08
C HIS A 188 -2.20 -7.59 15.03
N PHE A 189 -2.85 -8.15 14.02
CA PHE A 189 -2.17 -8.81 12.91
C PHE A 189 -1.17 -7.89 12.17
N ILE A 190 -1.38 -6.57 12.21
CA ILE A 190 -0.47 -5.61 11.58
C ILE A 190 0.88 -5.56 12.28
N LYS A 191 0.96 -5.94 13.57
CA LYS A 191 2.23 -5.97 14.33
C LYS A 191 3.29 -6.85 13.66
N LEU A 192 2.85 -7.92 12.99
CA LEU A 192 3.70 -8.83 12.23
C LEU A 192 4.56 -8.10 11.20
N TYR A 193 4.11 -6.92 10.74
CA TYR A 193 4.74 -6.16 9.67
C TYR A 193 5.63 -5.00 10.16
N ASP A 194 5.72 -4.70 11.47
CA ASP A 194 6.60 -3.61 11.95
C ASP A 194 8.06 -3.90 11.63
N GLN A 195 8.50 -5.14 11.83
CA GLN A 195 9.87 -5.56 11.53
C GLN A 195 10.17 -5.46 10.03
N THR A 196 9.25 -5.90 9.17
CA THR A 196 9.40 -5.74 7.72
C THR A 196 9.49 -4.26 7.31
N LEU A 197 8.70 -3.38 7.93
CA LEU A 197 8.79 -1.94 7.69
C LEU A 197 10.10 -1.34 8.19
N ILE A 198 10.64 -1.80 9.33
CA ILE A 198 11.97 -1.42 9.83
C ILE A 198 13.04 -1.81 8.83
N GLU A 199 13.04 -3.06 8.39
CA GLU A 199 14.02 -3.59 7.46
C GLU A 199 13.93 -2.91 6.11
N TYR A 200 12.72 -2.69 5.62
CA TYR A 200 12.51 -1.95 4.38
C TYR A 200 13.08 -0.54 4.46
N ASP A 201 12.78 0.20 5.54
CA ASP A 201 13.34 1.52 5.76
C ASP A 201 14.87 1.47 5.91
N ASN A 202 15.43 0.52 6.64
CA ASN A 202 16.89 0.43 6.80
C ASN A 202 17.59 0.08 5.49
N ASN A 203 16.96 -0.75 4.66
CA ASN A 203 17.57 -1.24 3.42
C ASN A 203 17.43 -0.26 2.27
N PHE A 204 16.26 0.35 2.14
CA PHE A 204 15.88 1.09 0.93
C PHE A 204 15.60 2.55 1.18
N ARG A 205 15.51 3.02 2.44
CA ARG A 205 15.24 4.44 2.68
C ARG A 205 16.34 5.24 2.03
N THR A 206 15.96 5.84 0.92
CA THR A 206 16.96 6.27 -0.01
C THR A 206 17.68 7.48 0.60
N PRO A 207 19.00 7.42 0.63
CA PRO A 207 19.90 8.46 1.08
C PRO A 207 19.96 9.69 0.18
N GLU A 208 19.29 9.66 -0.99
CA GLU A 208 18.91 10.90 -1.69
C GLU A 208 18.13 11.84 -0.74
N PHE A 209 17.57 11.32 0.36
CA PHE A 209 17.04 12.09 1.49
C PHE A 209 17.90 12.05 2.77
N HIS A 210 18.80 11.06 2.97
CA HIS A 210 19.74 10.97 4.10
C HIS A 210 21.05 10.16 3.85
N LYS A 211 22.19 10.86 3.70
CA LYS A 211 23.62 10.49 3.90
C LYS A 211 24.36 9.40 3.05
N ASN A 212 23.84 8.28 2.53
CA ASN A 212 24.65 7.31 1.70
C ASN A 212 23.94 6.45 0.60
N SER A 213 23.97 6.82 -0.71
CA SER A 213 23.26 6.16 -1.88
C SER A 213 23.32 4.62 -1.96
N VAL A 214 22.15 3.96 -1.83
CA VAL A 214 21.96 2.50 -1.95
C VAL A 214 22.22 2.07 -3.40
N LEU A 215 21.68 2.81 -4.37
CA LEU A 215 21.93 2.57 -5.80
C LEU A 215 23.39 2.81 -6.17
N ARG A 216 24.04 3.82 -5.57
CA ARG A 216 25.48 4.03 -5.74
C ARG A 216 26.28 2.87 -5.16
N ALA A 217 25.90 2.33 -4.01
CA ALA A 217 26.56 1.18 -3.43
C ALA A 217 26.46 -0.04 -4.36
N GLU A 218 25.31 -0.25 -4.98
CA GLU A 218 25.11 -1.32 -5.97
C GLU A 218 25.90 -1.10 -7.26
N LEU A 219 25.95 0.13 -7.79
CA LEU A 219 26.76 0.46 -8.96
C LEU A 219 28.23 0.08 -8.79
N PHE A 220 28.77 0.23 -7.58
CA PHE A 220 30.16 -0.10 -7.25
C PHE A 220 30.34 -1.52 -6.68
N GLY A 221 29.31 -2.38 -6.73
CA GLY A 221 29.38 -3.77 -6.28
C GLY A 221 29.49 -3.96 -4.76
N ASN A 222 29.20 -2.92 -3.97
CA ASN A 222 29.27 -2.98 -2.50
C ASN A 222 27.98 -3.54 -1.88
N ARG A 223 26.93 -3.73 -2.68
CA ARG A 223 25.61 -4.22 -2.27
C ARG A 223 24.83 -4.75 -3.46
N GLU A 224 24.00 -5.77 -3.24
CA GLU A 224 23.00 -6.23 -4.21
C GLU A 224 21.60 -5.91 -3.68
N ASN A 225 20.75 -5.27 -4.50
CA ASN A 225 19.37 -4.97 -4.12
C ASN A 225 18.44 -6.07 -4.61
N ASP A 226 17.92 -6.84 -3.66
CA ASP A 226 16.92 -7.89 -3.90
C ASP A 226 15.55 -7.29 -4.25
N ALA A 227 15.07 -7.58 -5.47
CA ALA A 227 13.77 -7.15 -5.96
C ALA A 227 12.60 -7.65 -5.10
N ASN A 228 12.70 -8.85 -4.52
CA ASN A 228 11.66 -9.38 -3.64
C ASN A 228 11.52 -8.56 -2.36
N LYS A 229 12.64 -8.08 -1.81
CA LYS A 229 12.63 -7.19 -0.64
C LYS A 229 12.04 -5.82 -0.96
N MET A 230 12.26 -5.30 -2.18
CA MET A 230 11.62 -4.05 -2.63
C MET A 230 10.11 -4.18 -2.81
N LEU A 231 9.62 -5.37 -3.19
CA LEU A 231 8.19 -5.64 -3.35
C LEU A 231 7.51 -6.18 -2.08
N GLY A 232 8.27 -6.54 -1.04
CA GLY A 232 7.73 -7.16 0.18
C GLY A 232 6.60 -6.36 0.81
N LEU A 233 6.74 -5.03 0.87
CA LEU A 233 5.68 -4.14 1.36
C LEU A 233 4.41 -4.18 0.52
N VAL A 234 4.53 -4.20 -0.80
CA VAL A 234 3.38 -4.25 -1.72
C VAL A 234 2.69 -5.60 -1.61
N ASN A 235 3.48 -6.68 -1.53
CA ASN A 235 2.97 -8.05 -1.38
C ASN A 235 2.19 -8.24 -0.09
N ILE A 236 2.67 -7.72 1.04
CA ILE A 236 1.91 -7.76 2.29
C ILE A 236 0.59 -6.98 2.13
N ALA A 237 0.66 -5.79 1.55
CA ALA A 237 -0.50 -4.93 1.41
C ALA A 237 -1.59 -5.54 0.49
N SER A 238 -1.20 -6.13 -0.64
CA SER A 238 -2.13 -6.73 -1.60
C SER A 238 -2.75 -8.04 -1.11
N ASN A 239 -2.00 -8.83 -0.34
CA ASN A 239 -2.45 -10.17 0.07
C ASN A 239 -3.17 -10.17 1.43
N ALA A 240 -2.77 -9.33 2.38
CA ALA A 240 -3.24 -9.42 3.77
C ALA A 240 -4.33 -8.39 4.12
N LEU A 241 -4.17 -7.14 3.68
CA LEU A 241 -4.86 -6.02 4.32
C LEU A 241 -6.35 -5.96 3.98
N TRP A 242 -6.69 -6.14 2.71
CA TRP A 242 -8.07 -5.98 2.24
C TRP A 242 -9.03 -6.95 2.94
N GLU A 243 -8.72 -8.24 2.92
CA GLU A 243 -9.58 -9.28 3.51
C GLU A 243 -9.79 -9.08 5.01
N ASN A 244 -8.71 -8.76 5.74
CA ASN A 244 -8.79 -8.51 7.17
C ASN A 244 -9.56 -7.22 7.48
N MET A 245 -9.37 -6.17 6.69
CA MET A 245 -10.14 -4.93 6.85
C MET A 245 -11.63 -5.17 6.58
N MET A 246 -11.97 -5.90 5.51
CA MET A 246 -13.35 -6.28 5.21
C MET A 246 -13.97 -7.13 6.33
N ALA A 247 -13.21 -8.05 6.92
CA ALA A 247 -13.66 -8.80 8.09
C ALA A 247 -13.96 -7.87 9.28
N ILE A 248 -13.05 -6.95 9.60
CA ILE A 248 -13.21 -6.01 10.72
C ILE A 248 -14.43 -5.10 10.53
N ILE A 249 -14.58 -4.47 9.36
CA ILE A 249 -15.73 -3.57 9.12
C ILE A 249 -17.06 -4.34 9.07
N SER A 250 -17.02 -5.64 8.75
CA SER A 250 -18.19 -6.50 8.77
C SER A 250 -18.48 -7.13 10.13
N GLY A 251 -17.72 -6.78 11.16
CA GLY A 251 -17.86 -7.33 12.52
C GLY A 251 -17.51 -8.82 12.60
N LYS A 252 -16.80 -9.36 11.62
CA LYS A 252 -16.35 -10.76 11.56
C LYS A 252 -14.95 -10.91 12.16
N LYS A 253 -14.61 -12.14 12.57
CA LYS A 253 -13.23 -12.51 12.94
C LYS A 253 -12.31 -12.45 11.70
N LEU A 254 -11.00 -12.31 11.95
CA LEU A 254 -10.00 -12.31 10.90
C LEU A 254 -10.01 -13.65 10.15
N ASN A 255 -9.90 -13.59 8.83
CA ASN A 255 -10.00 -14.78 7.97
C ASN A 255 -8.65 -15.23 7.41
N ASN A 256 -7.62 -14.39 7.44
CA ASN A 256 -6.34 -14.70 6.81
C ASN A 256 -5.20 -13.87 7.40
N VAL A 257 -4.15 -14.51 7.90
CA VAL A 257 -2.91 -13.82 8.28
C VAL A 257 -1.85 -14.18 7.26
N PHE A 258 -1.61 -13.28 6.29
CA PHE A 258 -0.51 -13.44 5.36
C PHE A 258 0.77 -12.95 6.02
N TYR A 259 1.73 -13.85 6.22
CA TYR A 259 3.03 -13.58 6.81
C TYR A 259 4.13 -14.14 5.92
N ILE A 260 5.20 -13.36 5.70
CA ILE A 260 6.39 -13.83 4.99
C ILE A 260 7.45 -14.10 6.06
N PRO A 261 7.77 -15.37 6.38
CA PRO A 261 8.78 -15.69 7.37
C PRO A 261 10.14 -15.12 7.00
N THR A 262 10.84 -14.58 8.00
CA THR A 262 12.21 -14.06 7.85
C THR A 262 13.28 -15.13 8.11
N GLY A 263 12.88 -16.36 8.46
CA GLY A 263 13.73 -17.53 8.70
C GLY A 263 13.14 -18.46 9.78
N ASP A 264 13.88 -19.51 10.17
CA ASP A 264 13.41 -20.53 11.13
C ASP A 264 13.27 -20.02 12.59
N ASN A 265 13.89 -18.89 12.93
CA ASN A 265 13.82 -18.27 14.26
C ASN A 265 12.95 -17.00 14.27
N ASP A 266 11.82 -17.05 13.57
CA ASP A 266 10.96 -15.89 13.44
C ASP A 266 10.18 -15.61 14.74
N PRO A 267 10.38 -14.46 15.40
CA PRO A 267 9.70 -14.12 16.65
C PRO A 267 8.17 -13.99 16.50
N ASN A 268 7.65 -14.00 15.27
CA ASN A 268 6.23 -13.87 15.00
C ASN A 268 5.46 -15.21 14.96
N ASN A 269 6.13 -16.36 15.05
CA ASN A 269 5.46 -17.68 15.01
C ASN A 269 4.41 -17.83 16.13
N ASP A 270 4.76 -17.51 17.38
CA ASP A 270 3.84 -17.54 18.53
C ASP A 270 2.68 -16.53 18.41
N LEU A 271 2.88 -15.44 17.66
CA LEU A 271 1.85 -14.41 17.44
C LEU A 271 0.85 -14.86 16.37
N ILE A 272 1.29 -15.59 15.35
CA ILE A 272 0.43 -16.13 14.30
C ILE A 272 -0.56 -17.14 14.88
N GLU A 273 -0.10 -18.07 15.72
CA GLU A 273 -0.97 -19.05 16.38
C GLU A 273 -2.08 -18.37 17.21
N LYS A 274 -1.71 -17.36 18.01
CA LYS A 274 -2.67 -16.59 18.84
C LYS A 274 -3.66 -15.74 18.05
N LEU A 275 -3.33 -15.34 16.82
CA LEU A 275 -4.21 -14.52 15.98
C LEU A 275 -5.28 -15.34 15.25
N LEU A 276 -5.12 -16.67 15.18
CA LEU A 276 -6.01 -17.59 14.49
C LEU A 276 -6.99 -18.33 15.43
N GLU A 277 -6.90 -18.11 16.75
CA GLU A 277 -7.84 -18.59 17.79
C GLU A 277 -9.03 -17.61 18.02
#